data_AF-A0A2V8LPT7-F1
#
_entry.id   AF-A0A2V8LPT7-F1
#
_cell.length_a   1.000
_cell.length_b   1.000
_cell.length_c   1.000
_cell.angle_alpha   90.00
_cell.angle_beta   90.00
_cell.angle_gamma   90.00
#
_symmetry.space_group_name_H-M   'P 1'
#
loop_
_entity.id
_entity.type
_entity.pdbx_description
1 polymer ?
#
loop_
_entity_poly.entity_id
_entity_poly.type
_entity_poly.pdbx_seq_one_letter_code
_entity_poly.pdbx_strand_id
1 'polypeptide(L)'
;MAEARVRLGFRNASDQQIAAIAAGVLEGMTGNPAFPDPPVDMMTLQTVMNEFNDAIAARAQRGRIGTAHKNKIRDKLMRRLRQVAHYVEMKCDNNRAVLLSSGFPAKNPSRARTPCPKAVILSIDNGHTTQLCLHVQAIPNARCYELQSAEVGSNGMGPWQDCGKFTNSRLMRVNGLTPGTTYAFQVRAVGGSTRYGDWSDPVSHMCI
;
A
#
# COMPACT_ATOMS: atom_id res chain seq x y z
N MET A 1 -10.31 3.91 14.31
CA MET A 1 -10.60 4.56 13.01
C MET A 1 -9.28 5.05 12.41
N ALA A 2 -9.14 5.12 11.10
CA ALA A 2 -7.87 5.54 10.49
C ALA A 2 -7.72 7.06 10.61
N GLU A 3 -6.64 7.50 11.25
CA GLU A 3 -6.35 8.92 11.48
C GLU A 3 -6.03 9.65 10.16
N ALA A 4 -6.62 10.82 9.96
CA ALA A 4 -6.26 11.75 8.90
C ALA A 4 -4.84 12.27 9.17
N ARG A 5 -3.87 11.79 8.39
CA ARG A 5 -2.47 12.22 8.49
C ARG A 5 -2.02 12.86 7.18
N VAL A 6 -1.07 13.77 7.23
CA VAL A 6 -0.47 14.40 6.05
C VAL A 6 0.49 13.43 5.38
N ARG A 7 0.48 13.38 4.05
CA ARG A 7 1.45 12.58 3.27
C ARG A 7 2.76 13.36 3.08
N LEU A 8 3.67 13.22 4.05
CA LEU A 8 5.01 13.83 4.05
C LEU A 8 6.03 13.15 3.11
N GLY A 9 5.61 12.55 1.99
CA GLY A 9 6.42 11.70 1.10
C GLY A 9 7.64 12.35 0.40
N PHE A 10 8.23 13.39 0.98
CA PHE A 10 9.29 14.24 0.44
C PHE A 10 10.60 13.51 0.17
N ARG A 11 10.86 12.35 0.80
CA ARG A 11 12.12 11.59 0.61
C ARG A 11 12.32 11.14 -0.83
N ASN A 12 11.24 10.71 -1.49
CA ASN A 12 11.28 10.18 -2.86
C ASN A 12 10.64 11.12 -3.89
N ALA A 13 10.19 12.31 -3.47
CA ALA A 13 9.54 13.28 -4.35
C ALA A 13 10.56 14.00 -5.25
N SER A 14 10.21 14.27 -6.50
CA SER A 14 11.05 15.11 -7.38
C SER A 14 11.08 16.56 -6.88
N ASP A 15 12.05 17.37 -7.34
CA ASP A 15 12.11 18.80 -7.00
C ASP A 15 10.80 19.52 -7.39
N GLN A 16 10.28 19.22 -8.58
CA GLN A 16 9.01 19.76 -9.08
C GLN A 16 7.80 19.34 -8.22
N GLN A 17 7.79 18.10 -7.72
CA GLN A 17 6.73 17.66 -6.80
C GLN A 17 6.77 18.41 -5.47
N ILE A 18 7.96 18.66 -4.91
CA ILE A 18 8.08 19.45 -3.68
C ILE A 18 7.63 20.89 -3.90
N ALA A 19 8.03 21.48 -5.03
CA ALA A 19 7.58 22.81 -5.44
C ALA A 19 6.05 22.88 -5.53
N ALA A 20 5.42 21.95 -6.25
CA ALA A 20 3.97 21.91 -6.38
C ALA A 20 3.24 21.74 -5.04
N ILE A 21 3.77 20.89 -4.13
CA ILE A 21 3.20 20.74 -2.79
C ILE A 21 3.34 22.05 -1.99
N ALA A 22 4.49 22.71 -2.04
CA ALA A 22 4.69 23.97 -1.34
C ALA A 22 3.74 25.07 -1.85
N ALA A 23 3.53 25.16 -3.17
CA ALA A 23 2.57 26.10 -3.76
C ALA A 23 1.14 25.81 -3.30
N GLY A 24 0.70 24.55 -3.33
CA GLY A 24 -0.64 24.17 -2.85
C GLY A 24 -0.83 24.45 -1.36
N VAL A 25 0.20 24.25 -0.54
CA VAL A 25 0.16 24.59 0.89
C VAL A 25 0.08 26.10 1.11
N LEU A 26 0.80 26.90 0.34
CA LEU A 26 0.72 28.37 0.43
C LEU A 26 -0.68 28.88 0.07
N GLU A 27 -1.27 28.36 -1.00
CA GLU A 27 -2.65 28.69 -1.40
C GLU A 27 -3.66 28.22 -0.35
N GLY A 28 -3.53 26.99 0.14
CA GLY A 28 -4.47 26.40 1.09
C GLY A 28 -4.36 26.93 2.53
N MET A 29 -3.22 27.46 2.94
CA MET A 29 -3.02 27.99 4.30
C MET A 29 -3.22 29.50 4.39
N THR A 30 -3.04 30.24 3.30
CA THR A 30 -3.18 31.70 3.29
C THR A 30 -4.65 32.08 3.46
N GLY A 31 -4.99 32.74 4.57
CA GLY A 31 -6.37 33.15 4.86
C GLY A 31 -7.31 32.01 5.26
N ASN A 32 -6.79 30.82 5.57
CA ASN A 32 -7.63 29.68 5.94
C ASN A 32 -8.09 29.78 7.40
N PRO A 33 -9.41 29.90 7.67
CA PRO A 33 -9.92 30.06 9.03
C PRO A 33 -9.71 28.83 9.91
N ALA A 34 -9.48 27.64 9.32
CA ALA A 34 -9.18 26.44 10.08
C ALA A 34 -7.75 26.43 10.66
N PHE A 35 -6.87 27.29 10.15
CA PHE A 35 -5.46 27.34 10.48
C PHE A 35 -5.00 28.79 10.75
N PRO A 36 -5.53 29.46 11.80
CA PRO A 36 -5.30 30.89 12.02
C PRO A 36 -3.86 31.24 12.44
N ASP A 37 -3.18 30.34 13.14
CA ASP A 37 -1.88 30.60 13.78
C ASP A 37 -0.81 29.59 13.33
N PRO A 38 -0.38 29.59 12.06
CA PRO A 38 0.63 28.66 11.60
C PRO A 38 2.00 28.96 12.26
N PRO A 39 2.77 27.93 12.66
CA PRO A 39 4.07 28.11 13.33
C PRO A 39 5.18 28.61 12.40
N VAL A 40 4.93 28.57 11.09
CA VAL A 40 5.79 29.16 10.07
C VAL A 40 4.93 30.20 9.37
N ASP A 41 5.42 31.43 9.30
CA ASP A 41 4.78 32.49 8.54
C ASP A 41 4.73 32.15 7.04
N MET A 42 3.58 32.38 6.40
CA MET A 42 3.36 32.05 4.98
C MET A 42 4.26 32.88 4.06
N MET A 43 4.58 34.13 4.43
CA MET A 43 5.50 34.98 3.66
C MET A 43 6.94 34.41 3.69
N THR A 44 7.35 33.90 4.86
CA THR A 44 8.62 33.19 5.02
C THR A 44 8.65 31.91 4.18
N LEU A 45 7.56 31.14 4.15
CA LEU A 45 7.46 29.94 3.32
C LEU A 45 7.51 30.27 1.82
N GLN A 46 6.83 31.35 1.38
CA GLN A 46 6.87 31.85 0.00
C GLN A 46 8.29 32.25 -0.40
N THR A 47 9.02 32.95 0.46
CA THR A 47 10.42 33.33 0.22
C THR A 47 11.30 32.11 -0.02
N VAL A 48 11.20 31.09 0.84
CA VAL A 48 12.00 29.86 0.69
C VAL A 48 11.60 29.06 -0.56
N MET A 49 10.33 29.10 -0.95
CA MET A 49 9.85 28.48 -2.18
C MET A 49 10.42 29.17 -3.43
N ASN A 50 10.49 30.50 -3.43
CA ASN A 50 11.13 31.27 -4.50
C ASN A 50 12.64 30.98 -4.58
N GLU A 51 13.35 31.01 -3.43
CA GLU A 51 14.77 30.61 -3.34
C GLU A 51 15.00 29.20 -3.93
N PHE A 52 14.08 28.27 -3.71
CA PHE A 52 14.19 26.91 -4.23
C PHE A 52 14.02 26.85 -5.75
N ASN A 53 13.05 27.57 -6.31
CA ASN A 53 12.83 27.66 -7.75
C ASN A 53 14.05 28.30 -8.45
N ASP A 54 14.60 29.37 -7.89
CA ASP A 54 15.81 30.03 -8.41
C ASP A 54 17.01 29.07 -8.39
N ALA A 55 17.16 28.29 -7.31
CA ALA A 55 18.22 27.29 -7.21
C ALA A 55 18.05 26.11 -8.18
N ILE A 56 16.82 25.75 -8.54
CA ILE A 56 16.54 24.77 -9.60
C ILE A 56 16.98 25.33 -10.95
N ALA A 57 16.63 26.58 -11.29
CA ALA A 57 17.00 27.23 -12.54
C ALA A 57 18.52 27.41 -12.67
N ALA A 58 19.19 27.85 -11.60
CA ALA A 58 20.63 28.09 -11.59
C ALA A 58 21.48 26.79 -11.58
N ARG A 59 20.87 25.62 -11.35
CA ARG A 59 21.59 24.33 -11.30
C ARG A 59 22.34 24.04 -12.59
N ALA A 60 21.77 24.36 -13.75
CA ALA A 60 22.36 24.05 -15.05
C ALA A 60 23.74 24.71 -15.26
N GLN A 61 23.96 25.88 -14.66
CA GLN A 61 25.18 26.66 -14.84
C GLN A 61 26.27 26.33 -13.81
N ARG A 62 25.91 25.75 -12.65
CA ARG A 62 26.80 25.65 -11.48
C ARG A 62 27.23 24.21 -11.14
N GLY A 63 26.92 23.24 -12.02
CA GLY A 63 27.37 21.85 -11.90
C GLY A 63 27.15 21.23 -10.51
N ARG A 64 28.22 20.66 -9.91
CA ARG A 64 28.17 20.04 -8.57
C ARG A 64 27.84 21.03 -7.45
N ILE A 65 28.36 22.27 -7.54
CA ILE A 65 28.12 23.34 -6.56
C ILE A 65 26.64 23.76 -6.57
N GLY A 66 26.07 23.94 -7.76
CA GLY A 66 24.64 24.24 -7.94
C GLY A 66 23.74 23.13 -7.38
N THR A 67 24.12 21.87 -7.58
CA THR A 67 23.39 20.73 -7.02
C THR A 67 23.43 20.72 -5.48
N ALA A 68 24.59 20.99 -4.87
CA ALA A 68 24.71 21.06 -3.41
C ALA A 68 23.90 22.23 -2.82
N HIS A 69 23.95 23.41 -3.44
CA HIS A 69 23.18 24.58 -3.03
C HIS A 69 21.67 24.34 -3.09
N LYS A 70 21.18 23.80 -4.21
CA LYS A 70 19.77 23.42 -4.36
C LYS A 70 19.34 22.40 -3.31
N ASN A 71 20.14 21.38 -3.02
CA ASN A 71 19.81 20.39 -1.99
C ASN A 71 19.74 21.03 -0.58
N LYS A 72 20.61 21.99 -0.26
CA LYS A 72 20.54 22.74 1.01
C LYS A 72 19.22 23.51 1.14
N ILE A 73 18.76 24.15 0.07
CA ILE A 73 17.49 24.88 0.05
C ILE A 73 16.30 23.90 0.08
N ARG A 74 16.38 22.78 -0.64
CA ARG A 74 15.40 21.70 -0.57
C ARG A 74 15.19 21.22 0.87
N ASP A 75 16.27 21.01 1.62
CA ASP A 75 16.18 20.62 3.02
C ASP A 75 15.57 21.72 3.91
N LYS A 76 15.87 22.99 3.63
CA LYS A 76 15.24 24.15 4.30
C LYS A 76 13.73 24.17 4.06
N LEU A 77 13.30 24.03 2.81
CA LEU A 77 11.89 23.98 2.43
C LEU A 77 11.16 22.79 3.07
N MET A 78 11.74 21.58 2.98
CA MET A 78 11.18 20.39 3.61
C MET A 78 11.02 20.53 5.13
N ARG A 79 11.97 21.17 5.81
CA ARG A 79 11.85 21.44 7.26
C ARG A 79 10.67 22.35 7.57
N ARG A 80 10.49 23.43 6.80
CA ARG A 80 9.34 24.35 6.97
C ARG A 80 8.01 23.66 6.67
N LEU A 81 7.92 22.92 5.57
CA LEU A 81 6.71 22.15 5.23
C LEU A 81 6.35 21.12 6.30
N ARG A 82 7.33 20.45 6.92
CA ARG A 82 7.07 19.53 8.04
C ARG A 82 6.51 20.25 9.27
N GLN A 83 7.02 21.44 9.61
CA GLN A 83 6.49 22.23 10.72
C GLN A 83 5.03 22.59 10.50
N VAL A 84 4.68 23.06 9.30
CA VAL A 84 3.28 23.39 8.95
C VAL A 84 2.41 22.12 8.92
N ALA A 85 2.90 21.02 8.36
CA ALA A 85 2.17 19.77 8.31
C ALA A 85 1.82 19.23 9.71
N HIS A 86 2.75 19.27 10.66
CA HIS A 86 2.47 18.86 12.04
C HIS A 86 1.41 19.75 12.71
N TYR A 87 1.45 21.06 12.44
CA TYR A 87 0.40 21.96 12.91
C TYR A 87 -0.98 21.61 12.32
N VAL A 88 -1.04 21.35 11.00
CA VAL A 88 -2.26 20.93 10.30
C VAL A 88 -2.80 19.62 10.88
N GLU A 89 -1.94 18.62 11.11
CA GLU A 89 -2.34 17.35 11.72
C GLU A 89 -2.93 17.56 13.11
N MET A 90 -2.33 18.42 13.94
CA MET A 90 -2.87 18.71 15.28
C MET A 90 -4.19 19.48 15.25
N LYS A 91 -4.38 20.39 14.30
CA LYS A 91 -5.59 21.25 14.23
C LYS A 91 -6.75 20.62 13.45
N CYS A 92 -6.49 19.64 12.58
CA CYS A 92 -7.54 19.05 11.76
C CYS A 92 -8.49 18.12 12.52
N ASP A 93 -8.19 17.74 13.77
CA ASP A 93 -9.02 16.87 14.65
C ASP A 93 -9.67 15.68 13.92
N ASN A 94 -8.86 14.95 13.13
CA ASN A 94 -9.28 13.82 12.31
C ASN A 94 -10.31 14.14 11.19
N ASN A 95 -10.59 15.40 10.93
CA ASN A 95 -11.43 15.86 9.84
C ASN A 95 -10.62 15.98 8.54
N ARG A 96 -10.83 15.02 7.63
CA ARG A 96 -10.14 14.97 6.34
C ARG A 96 -10.43 16.18 5.45
N ALA A 97 -11.63 16.76 5.51
CA ALA A 97 -11.97 17.93 4.70
C ALA A 97 -11.15 19.15 5.15
N VAL A 98 -10.99 19.33 6.46
CA VAL A 98 -10.15 20.37 7.06
C VAL A 98 -8.67 20.13 6.74
N LEU A 99 -8.21 18.87 6.74
CA LEU A 99 -6.84 18.56 6.30
C LEU A 99 -6.63 18.93 4.84
N LEU A 100 -7.57 18.58 3.94
CA LEU A 100 -7.43 18.89 2.51
C LEU A 100 -7.48 20.39 2.21
N SER A 101 -8.18 21.19 3.02
CA SER A 101 -8.22 22.64 2.84
C SER A 101 -6.85 23.30 3.06
N SER A 102 -5.94 22.66 3.82
CA SER A 102 -4.56 23.15 4.00
C SER A 102 -3.67 23.03 2.76
N GLY A 103 -4.15 22.40 1.68
CA GLY A 103 -3.36 22.11 0.49
C GLY A 103 -2.39 20.93 0.62
N PHE A 104 -2.25 20.34 1.81
CA PHE A 104 -1.47 19.10 1.97
C PHE A 104 -2.20 17.89 1.38
N PRO A 105 -1.47 16.99 0.69
CA PRO A 105 -2.04 15.71 0.28
C PRO A 105 -2.35 14.86 1.52
N ALA A 106 -3.61 14.44 1.67
CA ALA A 106 -4.01 13.49 2.70
C ALA A 106 -3.33 12.13 2.48
N LYS A 107 -2.76 11.55 3.53
CA LYS A 107 -2.34 10.15 3.53
C LYS A 107 -3.60 9.31 3.37
N ASN A 108 -3.65 8.52 2.30
CA ASN A 108 -4.81 7.70 2.01
C ASN A 108 -4.98 6.67 3.16
N PRO A 109 -6.07 6.74 3.94
CA PRO A 109 -6.28 5.83 5.07
C PRO A 109 -6.68 4.47 4.51
N SER A 110 -5.68 3.63 4.20
CA SER A 110 -5.86 2.30 3.62
C SER A 110 -6.45 2.32 2.19
N ARG A 111 -5.87 1.55 1.27
CA ARG A 111 -6.65 1.03 0.12
C ARG A 111 -7.95 0.49 0.70
N ALA A 112 -9.09 0.86 0.13
CA ALA A 112 -10.38 0.32 0.53
C ALA A 112 -10.19 -1.18 0.82
N ARG A 113 -10.37 -1.55 2.09
CA ARG A 113 -10.31 -2.94 2.53
C ARG A 113 -11.61 -3.56 2.04
N THR A 114 -11.71 -3.80 0.74
CA THR A 114 -12.81 -4.59 0.20
C THR A 114 -12.65 -6.00 0.76
N PRO A 115 -13.75 -6.69 1.12
CA PRO A 115 -13.69 -8.12 1.41
C PRO A 115 -12.96 -8.84 0.28
N CYS A 116 -12.15 -9.84 0.60
CA CYS A 116 -11.57 -10.67 -0.44
C CYS A 116 -12.72 -11.44 -1.12
N PRO A 117 -12.86 -11.39 -2.46
CA PRO A 117 -13.81 -12.24 -3.15
C PRO A 117 -13.51 -13.72 -2.88
N LYS A 118 -14.52 -14.57 -3.07
CA LYS A 118 -14.36 -16.02 -3.02
C LYS A 118 -13.23 -16.45 -3.95
N ALA A 119 -12.32 -17.29 -3.45
CA ALA A 119 -11.20 -17.77 -4.26
C ALA A 119 -11.66 -18.79 -5.31
N VAL A 120 -10.94 -18.83 -6.43
CA VAL A 120 -11.21 -19.73 -7.55
C VAL A 120 -9.93 -20.49 -7.87
N ILE A 121 -9.99 -21.82 -7.76
CA ILE A 121 -8.94 -22.72 -8.22
C ILE A 121 -9.08 -22.84 -9.75
N LEU A 122 -8.03 -22.50 -10.48
CA LEU A 122 -8.00 -22.53 -11.95
C LEU A 122 -7.59 -23.90 -12.47
N SER A 123 -6.53 -24.48 -11.89
CA SER A 123 -6.04 -25.81 -12.21
C SER A 123 -5.31 -26.42 -11.03
N ILE A 124 -5.24 -27.76 -11.04
CA ILE A 124 -4.39 -28.55 -10.16
C ILE A 124 -3.60 -29.46 -11.09
N ASP A 125 -2.28 -29.39 -11.00
CA ASP A 125 -1.35 -30.10 -11.86
C ASP A 125 -0.46 -31.02 -11.02
N ASN A 126 -0.10 -32.18 -11.56
CA ASN A 126 0.89 -33.04 -10.93
C ASN A 126 2.28 -32.40 -11.04
N GLY A 127 2.97 -32.27 -9.90
CA GLY A 127 4.36 -31.85 -9.84
C GLY A 127 5.30 -33.05 -9.91
N HIS A 128 5.87 -33.42 -8.77
CA HIS A 128 6.60 -34.67 -8.57
C HIS A 128 5.67 -35.76 -8.02
N THR A 129 6.15 -36.99 -7.90
CA THR A 129 5.39 -38.19 -7.49
C THR A 129 4.61 -38.06 -6.18
N THR A 130 4.92 -37.09 -5.31
CA THR A 130 4.21 -36.83 -4.04
C THR A 130 3.80 -35.37 -3.90
N GLN A 131 3.64 -34.67 -5.03
CA GLN A 131 3.41 -33.23 -5.07
C GLN A 131 2.30 -32.84 -6.05
N LEU A 132 1.34 -32.06 -5.55
CA LEU A 132 0.36 -31.35 -6.37
C LEU A 132 0.64 -29.85 -6.36
N CYS A 133 0.48 -29.24 -7.53
CA CYS A 133 0.68 -27.83 -7.79
C CYS A 133 -0.66 -27.17 -8.11
N LEU A 134 -1.09 -26.23 -7.27
CA LEU A 134 -2.34 -25.52 -7.48
C LEU A 134 -2.11 -24.13 -8.08
N HIS A 135 -2.97 -23.78 -9.02
CA HIS A 135 -3.05 -22.48 -9.65
C HIS A 135 -4.36 -21.81 -9.26
N VAL A 136 -4.29 -20.65 -8.61
CA VAL A 136 -5.43 -19.90 -8.08
C VAL A 136 -5.51 -18.54 -8.75
N GLN A 137 -6.71 -18.09 -9.07
CA GLN A 137 -6.93 -16.75 -9.60
C GLN A 137 -6.42 -15.70 -8.61
N ALA A 138 -5.56 -14.80 -9.09
CA ALA A 138 -4.98 -13.78 -8.22
C ALA A 138 -6.05 -12.80 -7.72
N ILE A 139 -6.22 -12.75 -6.40
CA ILE A 139 -7.15 -11.83 -5.73
C ILE A 139 -6.43 -10.52 -5.39
N PRO A 140 -6.92 -9.37 -5.90
CA PRO A 140 -6.39 -8.07 -5.50
C PRO A 140 -6.52 -7.88 -3.99
N ASN A 141 -5.45 -7.43 -3.34
CA ASN A 141 -5.37 -7.17 -1.89
C ASN A 141 -5.33 -8.40 -0.97
N ALA A 142 -5.25 -9.63 -1.51
CA ALA A 142 -4.86 -10.79 -0.72
C ALA A 142 -3.38 -10.66 -0.30
N ARG A 143 -3.08 -10.93 0.97
CA ARG A 143 -1.69 -10.96 1.49
C ARG A 143 -1.06 -12.33 1.28
N CYS A 144 -1.87 -13.38 1.47
CA CYS A 144 -1.54 -14.75 1.18
C CYS A 144 -2.85 -15.54 0.98
N TYR A 145 -2.72 -16.82 0.70
CA TYR A 145 -3.79 -17.79 0.52
C TYR A 145 -3.57 -18.92 1.51
N GLU A 146 -4.63 -19.40 2.11
CA GLU A 146 -4.62 -20.59 2.96
C GLU A 146 -5.26 -21.73 2.20
N LEU A 147 -4.58 -22.87 2.21
CA LEU A 147 -4.95 -24.04 1.43
C LEU A 147 -5.25 -25.19 2.36
N GLN A 148 -6.36 -25.88 2.11
CA GLN A 148 -6.70 -27.12 2.79
C GLN A 148 -6.90 -28.25 1.78
N SER A 149 -6.56 -29.46 2.21
CA SER A 149 -6.79 -30.69 1.45
C SER A 149 -7.58 -31.70 2.27
N ALA A 150 -8.41 -32.49 1.61
CA ALA A 150 -9.09 -33.64 2.20
C ALA A 150 -8.92 -34.85 1.28
N GLU A 151 -8.63 -36.02 1.85
CA GLU A 151 -8.59 -37.27 1.09
C GLU A 151 -10.00 -37.66 0.66
N VAL A 152 -10.17 -38.05 -0.60
CA VAL A 152 -11.42 -38.54 -1.17
C VAL A 152 -11.29 -40.05 -1.32
N GLY A 153 -11.86 -40.77 -0.37
CA GLY A 153 -11.89 -42.23 -0.35
C GLY A 153 -13.23 -42.79 -0.83
N SER A 154 -13.37 -44.12 -0.76
CA SER A 154 -14.63 -44.82 -1.07
C SER A 154 -15.81 -44.39 -0.18
N ASN A 155 -15.52 -43.91 1.03
CA ASN A 155 -16.52 -43.49 2.01
C ASN A 155 -16.85 -41.98 1.95
N GLY A 156 -16.37 -41.29 0.89
CA GLY A 156 -16.53 -39.85 0.71
C GLY A 156 -15.30 -39.04 1.12
N MET A 157 -15.48 -37.73 1.26
CA MET A 157 -14.43 -36.79 1.60
C MET A 157 -14.11 -36.85 3.10
N GLY A 158 -12.83 -37.06 3.43
CA GLY A 158 -12.31 -37.06 4.79
C GLY A 158 -12.22 -35.66 5.43
N PRO A 159 -11.62 -35.54 6.62
CA PRO A 159 -11.45 -34.26 7.29
C PRO A 159 -10.48 -33.35 6.52
N TRP A 160 -10.78 -32.05 6.50
CA TRP A 160 -9.90 -31.02 5.94
C TRP A 160 -8.63 -30.87 6.78
N GLN A 161 -7.48 -30.94 6.13
CA GLN A 161 -6.15 -30.75 6.71
C GLN A 161 -5.52 -29.46 6.16
N ASP A 162 -4.81 -28.72 7.01
CA ASP A 162 -4.11 -27.49 6.60
C ASP A 162 -2.83 -27.83 5.81
N CYS A 163 -2.75 -27.33 4.57
CA CYS A 163 -1.57 -27.44 3.71
C CYS A 163 -0.64 -26.23 3.84
N GLY A 164 -1.02 -25.24 4.65
CA GLY A 164 -0.24 -24.04 4.92
C GLY A 164 -0.68 -22.81 4.13
N LYS A 165 0.15 -21.76 4.22
CA LYS A 165 -0.12 -20.44 3.65
C LYS A 165 0.85 -20.10 2.54
N PHE A 166 0.30 -19.66 1.40
CA PHE A 166 1.05 -19.36 0.19
C PHE A 166 0.92 -17.87 -0.16
N THR A 167 2.03 -17.19 -0.38
CA THR A 167 2.02 -15.78 -0.86
C THR A 167 1.87 -15.68 -2.38
N ASN A 168 2.06 -16.78 -3.09
CA ASN A 168 1.97 -16.86 -4.54
C ASN A 168 0.71 -17.62 -4.96
N SER A 169 -0.18 -16.97 -5.72
CA SER A 169 -1.39 -17.61 -6.25
C SER A 169 -1.13 -18.49 -7.47
N ARG A 170 -0.01 -18.30 -8.16
CA ARG A 170 0.29 -18.97 -9.44
C ARG A 170 0.95 -20.33 -9.28
N LEU A 171 1.41 -20.68 -8.08
CA LEU A 171 2.05 -21.97 -7.83
C LEU A 171 2.05 -22.25 -6.32
N MET A 172 1.06 -23.02 -5.85
CA MET A 172 1.02 -23.52 -4.48
C MET A 172 1.37 -25.00 -4.47
N ARG A 173 2.50 -25.35 -3.87
CA ARG A 173 3.00 -26.73 -3.85
C ARG A 173 2.57 -27.41 -2.55
N VAL A 174 1.79 -28.48 -2.67
CA VAL A 174 1.48 -29.38 -1.56
C VAL A 174 2.34 -30.62 -1.72
N ASN A 175 3.09 -30.96 -0.68
CA ASN A 175 4.05 -32.06 -0.69
C ASN A 175 3.61 -33.18 0.26
N GLY A 176 4.19 -34.38 0.08
CA GLY A 176 3.96 -35.51 0.97
C GLY A 176 2.60 -36.18 0.76
N LEU A 177 2.03 -36.04 -0.43
CA LEU A 177 0.78 -36.69 -0.82
C LEU A 177 1.03 -38.13 -1.25
N THR A 178 0.04 -39.00 -1.05
CA THR A 178 0.13 -40.41 -1.44
C THR A 178 -0.22 -40.57 -2.92
N PRO A 179 0.67 -41.12 -3.77
CA PRO A 179 0.36 -41.40 -5.17
C PRO A 179 -0.82 -42.39 -5.28
N GLY A 180 -1.70 -42.17 -6.25
CA GLY A 180 -2.92 -42.96 -6.45
C GLY A 180 -4.10 -42.53 -5.57
N THR A 181 -3.91 -41.61 -4.62
CA THR A 181 -4.99 -41.07 -3.78
C THR A 181 -5.58 -39.81 -4.42
N THR A 182 -6.92 -39.71 -4.43
CA THR A 182 -7.63 -38.49 -4.84
C THR A 182 -7.74 -37.53 -3.65
N TYR A 183 -7.35 -36.28 -3.85
CA TYR A 183 -7.46 -35.21 -2.85
C TYR A 183 -8.40 -34.11 -3.36
N ALA A 184 -9.31 -33.66 -2.50
CA ALA A 184 -10.08 -32.44 -2.70
C ALA A 184 -9.32 -31.26 -2.08
N PHE A 185 -9.29 -30.13 -2.78
CA PHE A 185 -8.61 -28.92 -2.33
C PHE A 185 -9.57 -27.74 -2.26
N GLN A 186 -9.44 -26.93 -1.22
CA GLN A 186 -10.10 -25.64 -1.11
C GLN A 186 -9.10 -24.55 -0.68
N VAL A 187 -9.28 -23.35 -1.22
CA VAL A 187 -8.44 -22.18 -0.94
C VAL A 187 -9.27 -21.04 -0.42
N ARG A 188 -8.75 -20.27 0.53
CA ARG A 188 -9.27 -18.95 0.88
C ARG A 188 -8.18 -17.89 0.81
N ALA A 189 -8.55 -16.67 0.44
CA ALA A 189 -7.64 -15.53 0.58
C ALA A 189 -7.56 -15.07 2.04
N VAL A 190 -6.35 -14.72 2.47
CA VAL A 190 -6.06 -14.10 3.76
C VAL A 190 -5.68 -12.64 3.49
N GLY A 191 -6.50 -11.71 3.96
CA GLY A 191 -6.34 -10.29 3.65
C GLY A 191 -7.63 -9.48 3.78
N GLY A 192 -7.68 -8.33 3.09
CA GLY A 192 -8.88 -7.50 3.01
C GLY A 192 -9.37 -6.90 4.35
N SER A 193 -10.66 -6.56 4.40
CA SER A 193 -11.34 -6.05 5.62
C SER A 193 -11.64 -7.14 6.63
N THR A 194 -11.96 -8.33 6.15
CA THR A 194 -12.50 -9.44 6.95
C THR A 194 -11.41 -10.35 7.52
N ARG A 195 -10.12 -10.08 7.22
CA ARG A 195 -8.95 -10.94 7.51
C ARG A 195 -8.94 -12.25 6.70
N TYR A 196 -10.09 -12.87 6.49
CA TYR A 196 -10.27 -14.07 5.68
C TYR A 196 -11.41 -13.86 4.67
N GLY A 197 -11.22 -14.33 3.46
CA GLY A 197 -12.29 -14.53 2.49
C GLY A 197 -12.95 -15.89 2.67
N ASP A 198 -14.01 -16.13 1.90
CA ASP A 198 -14.69 -17.41 1.84
C ASP A 198 -13.80 -18.48 1.18
N TRP A 199 -14.02 -19.73 1.58
CA TRP A 199 -13.41 -20.89 0.92
C TRP A 199 -13.93 -21.01 -0.52
N SER A 200 -13.03 -21.40 -1.43
CA SER A 200 -13.36 -21.76 -2.80
C SER A 200 -14.28 -22.97 -2.85
N ASP A 201 -14.90 -23.20 -4.00
CA ASP A 201 -15.49 -24.51 -4.27
C ASP A 201 -14.38 -25.57 -4.27
N PRO A 202 -14.63 -26.76 -3.68
CA PRO A 202 -13.63 -27.81 -3.61
C PRO A 202 -13.37 -28.40 -5.00
N VAL A 203 -12.09 -28.59 -5.34
CA VAL A 203 -11.67 -29.21 -6.60
C VAL A 203 -10.86 -30.47 -6.29
N SER A 204 -11.26 -31.60 -6.87
CA SER A 204 -10.61 -32.89 -6.67
C SER A 204 -9.59 -33.19 -7.75
N HIS A 205 -8.43 -33.70 -7.35
CA HIS A 205 -7.38 -34.16 -8.27
C HIS A 205 -6.66 -35.38 -7.68
N MET A 206 -6.33 -36.35 -8.54
CA MET A 206 -5.55 -37.53 -8.14
C MET A 206 -4.07 -37.19 -8.16
N CYS A 207 -3.36 -37.51 -7.07
CA CYS A 207 -1.90 -37.44 -7.05
C CYS A 207 -1.32 -38.62 -7.84
N ILE A 208 -0.37 -38.36 -8.74
CA ILE A 208 0.33 -39.38 -9.55
C ILE A 208 1.80 -39.41 -9.17
#